data_AF-A0A2H0P158-F1
#
_entry.id   AF-A0A2H0P158-F1
#
_cell.length_a   1.000
_cell.length_b   1.000
_cell.length_c   1.000
_cell.angle_alpha   90.00
_cell.angle_beta   90.00
_cell.angle_gamma   90.00
#
_symmetry.space_group_name_H-M   'P 1'
#
loop_
_entity.id
_entity.type
_entity.pdbx_description
1 polymer ?
#
loop_
_entity_poly.entity_id
_entity_poly.type
_entity_poly.pdbx_seq_one_letter_code
_entity_poly.pdbx_strand_id
1 'polypeptide(L)' 'MPNIGFTEIAVLLGVAVLLFGSKRLPEAARGLGRTFNAFKEGLKTVSDDKNT' A
#
# COMPACT_ATOMS: atom_id res chain seq x y z
N MET A 1 14.15 2.80 23.80
CA MET A 1 13.42 3.26 22.60
C MET A 1 12.53 2.11 22.14
N PRO A 2 11.22 2.30 21.95
CA PRO A 2 10.36 1.26 21.43
C PRO A 2 10.85 0.89 20.02
N ASN A 3 11.37 -0.33 19.89
CA ASN A 3 11.74 -0.89 18.59
C ASN A 3 10.47 -1.51 18.02
N ILE A 4 9.79 -0.78 17.13
CA ILE A 4 8.71 -1.35 16.32
C ILE A 4 9.30 -2.47 15.48
N GLY A 5 9.25 -3.67 16.04
CA GLY A 5 9.81 -4.85 15.44
C GLY A 5 8.82 -5.48 14.45
N PHE A 6 9.32 -6.45 13.69
CA PHE A 6 8.49 -7.28 12.82
C PHE A 6 7.29 -7.89 13.57
N THR A 7 7.48 -8.25 14.85
CA THR A 7 6.45 -8.81 15.72
C THR A 7 5.28 -7.84 15.96
N GLU A 8 5.54 -6.56 16.25
CA GLU A 8 4.46 -5.57 16.49
C GLU A 8 3.65 -5.30 15.22
N ILE A 9 4.34 -5.21 14.07
CA ILE A 9 3.67 -5.05 12.77
C ILE A 9 2.78 -6.27 12.47
N ALA A 10 3.28 -7.49 12.74
CA ALA A 10 2.52 -8.71 12.54
C ALA A 10 1.28 -8.78 13.45
N VAL A 11 1.39 -8.37 14.71
CA VAL A 11 0.25 -8.30 15.65
C VAL A 11 -0.77 -7.26 15.18
N LEU A 12 -0.33 -6.07 14.77
CA LEU A 12 -1.22 -5.03 14.25
C LEU A 12 -1.97 -5.49 13.00
N LEU A 13 -1.26 -6.14 12.06
CA LEU A 13 -1.86 -6.75 10.89
C LEU A 13 -2.84 -7.86 11.26
N GLY A 14 -2.52 -8.68 12.27
CA GLY A 14 -3.44 -9.69 12.80
C GLY A 14 -4.73 -9.08 13.32
N VAL A 15 -4.65 -8.00 14.11
CA VAL A 15 -5.83 -7.27 14.62
C VAL A 15 -6.62 -6.63 13.46
N ALA A 16 -5.94 -6.01 12.50
CA ALA A 16 -6.59 -5.44 11.33
C ALA A 16 -7.31 -6.50 10.50
N VAL A 17 -6.72 -7.69 10.34
CA VAL A 17 -7.34 -8.83 9.66
C VAL A 17 -8.53 -9.37 10.46
N LEU A 18 -8.52 -9.36 11.79
CA LEU A 18 -9.68 -9.75 12.60
C LEU A 18 -10.85 -8.75 12.45
N LEU A 19 -10.56 -7.45 12.39
CA LEU A 19 -11.59 -6.40 12.24
C LEU A 19 -12.16 -6.32 10.82
N PHE A 20 -11.29 -6.32 9.81
CA PHE A 20 -11.69 -6.11 8.42
C PHE A 20 -11.87 -7.43 7.65
N GLY A 21 -11.27 -8.52 8.12
CA GLY A 21 -11.27 -9.82 7.43
C GLY A 21 -10.09 -9.99 6.47
N SER A 22 -9.61 -11.24 6.37
CA SER A 22 -8.44 -11.61 5.54
C SER A 22 -8.61 -11.34 4.05
N LYS A 23 -9.86 -11.20 3.56
CA LYS A 23 -10.16 -10.85 2.17
C LYS A 23 -10.25 -9.35 1.91
N ARG A 24 -10.77 -8.55 2.85
CA ARG A 24 -11.01 -7.13 2.61
C ARG A 24 -9.73 -6.29 2.64
N LEU A 25 -8.79 -6.63 3.51
CA LEU A 25 -7.49 -5.95 3.59
C LEU A 25 -6.72 -6.02 2.24
N PRO A 26 -6.50 -7.21 1.63
CA PRO A 26 -5.83 -7.29 0.34
C PRO A 26 -6.69 -6.79 -0.81
N GLU A 27 -8.01 -6.86 -0.73
CA GLU A 27 -8.90 -6.29 -1.74
C GLU A 27 -8.81 -4.76 -1.79
N ALA A 28 -8.84 -4.10 -0.63
CA ALA A 28 -8.59 -2.67 -0.50
C ALA A 28 -7.20 -2.28 -0.98
N ALA A 29 -6.16 -3.02 -0.57
CA ALA A 29 -4.79 -2.80 -1.04
C ALA A 29 -4.65 -2.95 -2.56
N ARG A 30 -5.32 -3.95 -3.17
CA ARG A 30 -5.35 -4.11 -4.64
C ARG A 30 -6.05 -2.95 -5.33
N GLY A 31 -7.15 -2.45 -4.77
CA GLY A 31 -7.85 -1.26 -5.27
C GLY A 31 -6.95 -0.03 -5.26
N LEU A 32 -6.37 0.28 -4.11
CA LEU A 32 -5.44 1.40 -3.92
C LEU A 32 -4.18 1.25 -4.78
N GLY A 33 -3.64 0.04 -4.89
CA GLY A 33 -2.44 -0.24 -5.68
C GLY A 33 -2.63 0.00 -7.18
N ARG A 34 -3.81 -0.32 -7.74
CA ARG A 34 -4.15 0.00 -9.13
C ARG A 34 -4.18 1.50 -9.37
N THR A 35 -4.83 2.26 -8.48
CA THR A 35 -4.88 3.73 -8.57
C THR A 35 -3.49 4.34 -8.44
N PHE A 36 -2.68 3.85 -7.49
CA PHE A 36 -1.31 4.33 -7.30
C PHE A 36 -0.42 4.01 -8.50
N ASN A 37 -0.61 2.85 -9.15
CA ASN A 37 0.12 2.50 -10.36
C ASN A 37 -0.24 3.43 -11.53
N ALA A 38 -1.54 3.65 -11.78
CA ALA A 38 -2.00 4.57 -12.81
C ALA A 38 -1.50 6.01 -12.55
N PHE A 39 -1.48 6.44 -11.29
CA PHE A 39 -0.93 7.74 -10.89
C PHE A 39 0.57 7.82 -11.18
N LYS A 40 1.33 6.76 -10.85
CA LYS A 40 2.77 6.68 -11.13
C LYS A 40 3.08 6.70 -12.63
N GLU A 41 2.29 6.01 -13.44
CA GLU A 41 2.42 6.02 -14.91
C GLU A 41 2.19 7.43 -15.46
N GLY A 42 1.12 8.11 -15.03
CA GLY A 42 0.85 9.49 -15.43
C GLY A 42 1.98 10.46 -15.05
N LEU A 43 2.52 10.35 -13.83
CA LEU A 43 3.66 11.16 -13.40
C LEU A 43 4.93 10.87 -14.20
N LYS A 44 5.15 9.62 -14.61
CA LYS A 44 6.30 9.22 -15.41
C LYS A 44 6.23 9.83 -16.81
N THR A 45 5.06 9.81 -17.45
CA THR A 45 4.85 10.47 -18.74
C THR A 45 5.15 11.96 -18.67
N VAL A 46 4.67 12.66 -17.62
CA VAL A 46 4.96 14.10 -17.44
C VAL A 46 6.44 14.39 -17.16
N SER A 47 7.12 13.49 -16.45
CA SER A 47 8.55 13.67 -16.14
C SER A 47 9.46 13.37 -17.33
N ASP A 48 9.08 12.41 -18.18
CA ASP A 48 9.82 12.02 -19.38
C ASP A 48 9.74 13.12 -20.47
N ASP A 49 8.56 13.74 -20.62
CA ASP A 49 8.33 14.91 -21.50
C ASP A 49 9.14 16.16 -21.09
N LYS A 50 9.55 16.22 -19.81
CA LYS A 50 10.35 17.33 -19.27
C LYS A 50 11.86 17.18 -19.48
N ASN A 51 12.32 16.06 -20.02
CA ASN A 51 13.74 15.75 -20.25
C ASN A 51 14.13 15.70 -21.75
N THR A 52 13.26 16.23 -22.61
CA THR A 52 13.52 16.52 -24.03
C THR A 52 13.17 17.96 -24.32
#